data_AF-A0A7W1BX11-F1
#
_entry.id   AF-A0A7W1BX11-F1
#
_cell.length_a   1.000
_cell.length_b   1.000
_cell.length_c   1.000
_cell.angle_alpha   90.00
_cell.angle_beta   90.00
_cell.angle_gamma   90.00
#
_symmetry.space_group_name_H-M   'P 1'
#
loop_
_entity.id
_entity.type
_entity.pdbx_description
1 polymer ?
#
loop_
_entity_poly.entity_id
_entity_poly.type
_entity_poly.pdbx_seq_one_letter_code
_entity_poly.pdbx_strand_id
1 'polypeptide(L)'
;MKKTLPQFVLSLFVLAIGTAAPAQNTQTPALNGVVRTESNSALSQTVPGSLAALPEADTLIFINSRRILNEAALRLMPEKALADMRKTFAEMKQFAGVDPSNVDYIVVAVRFRKPTAELTFMLLEFMAVASGDFSSDSMMVLAKMASEGKLRDEKYGAKTLGLMTIGPIAKEAEKNPILKSFSEEAVVPLNATTIAVGSTAYLKAAIDAEEGNKRISSEQGKELFMTRKGNCIFCHGETGTGNKENLARLRRVPADLSDHKRMPKLSDGEIFWKITKGIPGIMPSREKLTEEERWHLVNFVRSLAKEKPKA
;
A
#
# COMPACT_ATOMS: atom_id res chain seq x y z
N MET A 1 -21.26 18.06 -29.38
CA MET A 1 -21.10 16.60 -29.22
C MET A 1 -21.26 16.25 -27.76
N LYS A 2 -22.36 15.59 -27.39
CA LYS A 2 -22.66 15.19 -26.01
C LYS A 2 -21.77 14.00 -25.64
N LYS A 3 -20.69 14.22 -24.89
CA LYS A 3 -19.96 13.12 -24.24
C LYS A 3 -20.78 12.70 -23.02
N THR A 4 -21.10 11.42 -22.92
CA THR A 4 -21.86 10.86 -21.80
C THR A 4 -20.94 10.74 -20.57
N LEU A 5 -21.49 10.98 -19.38
CA LEU A 5 -20.84 10.90 -18.07
C LEU A 5 -19.88 9.69 -17.86
N PRO A 6 -20.18 8.46 -18.36
CA PRO A 6 -19.23 7.33 -18.29
C PRO A 6 -17.90 7.56 -19.00
N GLN A 7 -17.85 8.43 -20.02
CA GLN A 7 -16.64 8.72 -20.79
C GLN A 7 -15.71 9.73 -20.07
N PHE A 8 -16.25 10.50 -19.13
CA PHE A 8 -15.50 11.45 -18.30
C PHE A 8 -14.81 10.76 -17.12
N VAL A 9 -15.50 9.81 -16.47
CA VAL A 9 -14.92 8.99 -15.38
C VAL A 9 -13.80 8.09 -15.90
N LEU A 10 -13.98 7.50 -17.10
CA LEU A 10 -12.93 6.74 -17.77
C LEU A 10 -11.74 7.63 -18.19
N SER A 11 -11.98 8.90 -18.53
CA SER A 11 -10.90 9.84 -18.87
C SER A 11 -10.08 10.29 -17.65
N LEU A 12 -10.68 10.36 -16.45
CA LEU A 12 -9.95 10.67 -15.21
C LEU A 12 -9.04 9.50 -14.81
N PHE A 13 -9.45 8.27 -15.09
CA PHE A 13 -8.64 7.06 -14.86
C PHE A 13 -7.52 6.89 -15.90
N VAL A 14 -7.77 7.26 -17.16
CA VAL A 14 -6.76 7.21 -18.23
C VAL A 14 -5.74 8.35 -18.12
N LEU A 15 -6.09 9.51 -17.55
CA LEU A 15 -5.10 10.58 -17.32
C LEU A 15 -4.01 10.23 -16.30
N ALA A 16 -4.22 9.20 -15.47
CA ALA A 16 -3.20 8.67 -14.57
C ALA A 16 -2.20 7.74 -15.29
N ILE A 17 -2.43 7.38 -16.55
CA ILE A 17 -1.62 6.42 -17.32
C ILE A 17 -1.39 6.96 -18.74
N GLY A 18 -0.40 7.83 -18.91
CA GLY A 18 0.12 8.29 -20.22
C GLY A 18 0.15 9.81 -20.32
N THR A 19 1.30 10.47 -20.26
CA THR A 19 2.38 10.36 -21.24
C THR A 19 3.70 10.78 -20.59
N ALA A 20 4.62 9.83 -20.39
CA ALA A 20 6.00 10.16 -20.10
C ALA A 20 6.69 10.48 -21.43
N ALA A 21 6.85 11.78 -21.74
CA ALA A 21 7.78 12.23 -22.76
C ALA A 21 9.21 12.20 -22.19
N PRO A 22 10.24 11.87 -22.99
CA PRO A 22 11.62 11.79 -22.51
C PRO A 22 12.16 13.20 -22.25
N ALA A 23 12.43 13.53 -20.99
CA ALA A 23 13.09 14.79 -20.63
C ALA A 23 14.57 14.73 -21.04
N GLN A 24 14.92 15.58 -22.00
CA GLN A 24 16.30 15.84 -22.41
C GLN A 24 17.05 16.61 -21.32
N ASN A 25 18.32 16.25 -21.19
CA ASN A 25 19.30 16.73 -20.24
C ASN A 25 19.63 18.21 -20.48
N THR A 26 19.29 19.10 -19.54
CA THR A 26 19.86 20.45 -19.47
C THR A 26 20.31 20.78 -18.06
N GLN A 27 21.57 21.18 -17.95
CA GLN A 27 22.29 21.51 -16.72
C GLN A 27 21.70 22.76 -16.07
N THR A 28 21.44 22.69 -14.77
CA THR A 28 21.09 23.83 -13.92
C THR A 28 22.36 24.54 -13.40
N PRO A 29 22.49 25.87 -13.49
CA PRO A 29 23.48 26.60 -12.73
C PRO A 29 23.01 26.80 -11.28
N ALA A 30 23.94 26.69 -10.34
CA ALA A 30 23.73 26.87 -8.92
C ALA A 30 23.39 28.32 -8.56
N LEU A 31 22.38 28.52 -7.72
CA LEU A 31 22.13 29.78 -7.01
C LEU A 31 21.99 29.51 -5.51
N ASN A 32 23.01 29.98 -4.80
CA ASN A 32 23.05 30.08 -3.34
C ASN A 32 21.99 31.07 -2.86
N GLY A 33 21.08 30.61 -1.99
CA GLY A 33 20.09 31.44 -1.33
C GLY A 33 19.87 30.95 0.09
N VAL A 34 20.18 31.82 1.06
CA VAL A 34 20.09 31.63 2.51
C VAL A 34 18.73 31.05 2.91
N VAL A 35 18.74 29.86 3.52
CA VAL A 35 17.55 29.23 4.09
C VAL A 35 17.20 29.95 5.40
N ARG A 36 16.12 30.73 5.38
CA ARG A 36 15.42 31.14 6.60
C ARG A 36 14.67 29.93 7.13
N THR A 37 15.05 29.50 8.33
CA THR A 37 14.36 28.45 9.10
C THR A 37 13.05 29.01 9.64
N GLU A 38 11.97 28.91 8.87
CA GLU A 38 10.63 29.02 9.43
C GLU A 38 10.12 27.64 9.81
N SER A 39 9.88 27.50 11.10
CA SER A 39 9.29 26.34 11.77
C SER A 39 7.87 26.08 11.28
N ASN A 40 7.72 25.20 10.30
CA ASN A 40 6.43 24.56 9.98
C ASN A 40 6.55 23.04 10.23
N SER A 41 6.63 22.67 11.50
CA SER A 41 6.76 21.29 11.97
C SER A 41 5.42 20.53 12.06
N ALA A 42 4.29 21.11 11.63
CA ALA A 42 2.97 20.48 11.79
C ALA A 42 2.42 19.80 10.52
N LEU A 43 2.96 20.06 9.33
CA LEU A 43 2.37 19.58 8.05
C LEU A 43 3.12 18.42 7.39
N SER A 44 4.26 17.98 7.93
CA SER A 44 5.10 16.96 7.29
C SER A 44 4.95 15.54 7.88
N GLN A 45 4.11 15.34 8.90
CA GLN A 45 4.06 14.07 9.65
C GLN A 45 2.81 13.19 9.38
N THR A 46 1.85 13.63 8.57
CA THR A 46 0.58 12.90 8.38
C THR A 46 0.57 11.89 7.23
N VAL A 47 1.51 11.98 6.28
CA VAL A 47 1.57 11.07 5.12
C VAL A 47 2.06 9.65 5.45
N PRO A 48 3.09 9.44 6.30
CA PRO A 48 3.55 8.08 6.60
C PRO A 48 2.50 7.24 7.34
N GLY A 49 1.71 7.88 8.22
CA GLY A 49 0.71 7.20 9.03
C GLY A 49 -0.48 6.70 8.22
N SER A 50 -0.95 7.48 7.24
CA SER A 50 -2.06 7.07 6.39
C SER A 50 -1.66 6.03 5.35
N LEU A 51 -0.42 6.06 4.87
CA LEU A 51 0.16 4.98 4.05
C LEU A 51 0.34 3.67 4.84
N ALA A 52 0.69 3.75 6.12
CA ALA A 52 0.80 2.58 6.98
C ALA A 52 -0.55 1.86 7.20
N ALA A 53 -1.67 2.55 6.94
CA ALA A 53 -2.99 1.95 7.01
C ALA A 53 -3.31 1.04 5.81
N LEU A 54 -2.60 1.20 4.69
CA LEU A 54 -2.82 0.47 3.45
C LEU A 54 -2.14 -0.92 3.46
N PRO A 55 -2.65 -1.87 2.67
CA PRO A 55 -2.04 -3.19 2.52
C PRO A 55 -0.69 -3.08 1.80
N GLU A 56 0.12 -4.15 1.89
CA GLU A 56 1.41 -4.24 1.21
C GLU A 56 1.28 -3.96 -0.30
N ALA A 57 2.32 -3.34 -0.87
CA ALA A 57 2.40 -2.98 -2.29
C ALA A 57 3.83 -3.15 -2.79
N ASP A 58 4.00 -3.61 -4.03
CA ASP A 58 5.30 -3.66 -4.69
C ASP A 58 5.67 -2.32 -5.33
N THR A 59 4.67 -1.51 -5.67
CA THR A 59 4.85 -0.15 -6.17
C THR A 59 3.79 0.77 -5.59
N LEU A 60 4.21 1.93 -5.11
CA LEU A 60 3.36 2.98 -4.58
C LEU A 60 3.68 4.31 -5.27
N ILE A 61 2.66 4.97 -5.79
CA ILE A 61 2.73 6.35 -6.28
C ILE A 61 1.89 7.20 -5.33
N PHE A 62 2.55 8.10 -4.61
CA PHE A 62 1.89 9.06 -3.72
C PHE A 62 1.78 10.43 -4.40
N ILE A 63 0.56 10.95 -4.46
CA ILE A 63 0.23 12.22 -5.10
C ILE A 63 -0.36 13.14 -4.02
N ASN A 64 0.37 14.20 -3.67
CA ASN A 64 -0.15 15.23 -2.77
C ASN A 64 -0.98 16.25 -3.57
N SER A 65 -2.24 15.90 -3.81
CA SER A 65 -3.17 16.71 -4.60
C SER A 65 -3.31 18.12 -4.04
N ARG A 66 -3.40 18.26 -2.71
CA ARG A 66 -3.52 19.57 -2.06
C ARG A 66 -2.34 20.48 -2.35
N ARG A 67 -1.10 19.98 -2.23
CA ARG A 67 0.11 20.76 -2.55
C ARG A 67 0.16 21.11 -4.04
N ILE A 68 -0.21 20.17 -4.91
CA ILE A 68 -0.25 20.42 -6.35
C ILE A 68 -1.23 21.55 -6.66
N LEU A 69 -2.46 21.48 -6.16
CA LEU A 69 -3.52 22.44 -6.48
C LEU A 69 -3.30 23.81 -5.81
N ASN A 70 -2.81 23.83 -4.57
CA ASN A 70 -2.72 25.06 -3.79
C ASN A 70 -1.37 25.77 -3.88
N GLU A 71 -0.30 25.08 -4.30
CA GLU A 71 1.03 25.69 -4.42
C GLU A 71 1.59 25.60 -5.84
N ALA A 72 1.67 24.39 -6.40
CA ALA A 72 2.36 24.18 -7.67
C ALA A 72 1.58 24.77 -8.85
N ALA A 73 0.27 24.50 -8.93
CA ALA A 73 -0.59 24.99 -9.99
C ALA A 73 -0.56 26.52 -10.06
N LEU A 74 -0.64 27.20 -8.90
CA LEU A 74 -0.62 28.67 -8.83
C LEU A 74 0.69 29.28 -9.36
N ARG A 75 1.81 28.55 -9.29
CA ARG A 75 3.12 29.02 -9.74
C ARG A 75 3.44 28.64 -11.19
N LEU A 76 2.92 27.52 -11.66
CA LEU A 76 3.33 26.90 -12.92
C LEU A 76 2.29 27.03 -14.04
N MET A 77 1.01 27.26 -13.70
CA MET A 77 -0.05 27.34 -14.70
C MET A 77 -0.36 28.79 -15.09
N PRO A 78 -0.66 29.06 -16.36
CA PRO A 78 -1.18 30.36 -16.78
C PRO A 78 -2.50 30.70 -16.07
N GLU A 79 -2.74 31.98 -15.78
CA GLU A 79 -3.93 32.44 -15.05
C GLU A 79 -5.25 31.95 -15.67
N LYS A 80 -5.33 31.94 -17.01
CA LYS A 80 -6.50 31.42 -17.72
C LYS A 80 -6.76 29.95 -17.41
N ALA A 81 -5.70 29.12 -17.40
CA ALA A 81 -5.82 27.70 -17.09
C ALA A 81 -6.24 27.47 -15.63
N LEU A 82 -5.81 28.33 -14.69
CA LEU A 82 -6.26 28.30 -13.30
C LEU A 82 -7.74 28.67 -13.16
N ALA A 83 -8.20 29.68 -13.91
CA ALA A 83 -9.61 30.07 -13.93
C ALA A 83 -10.50 28.96 -14.50
N ASP A 84 -10.08 28.35 -15.61
CA ASP A 84 -10.78 27.23 -16.24
C ASP A 84 -10.84 26.02 -15.29
N MET A 85 -9.71 25.68 -14.64
CA MET A 85 -9.67 24.61 -13.64
C MET A 85 -10.65 24.84 -12.48
N ARG A 86 -10.65 26.05 -11.89
CA ARG A 86 -11.57 26.39 -10.80
C ARG A 86 -13.04 26.32 -11.24
N LYS A 87 -13.34 26.74 -12.46
CA LYS A 87 -14.68 26.62 -13.04
C LYS A 87 -15.07 25.15 -13.17
N THR A 88 -14.19 24.30 -13.70
CA THR A 88 -14.43 22.85 -13.78
C THR A 88 -14.66 22.25 -12.39
N PHE A 89 -13.92 22.66 -11.36
CA PHE A 89 -14.13 22.17 -10.00
C PHE A 89 -15.48 22.59 -9.44
N ALA A 90 -15.91 23.84 -9.68
CA ALA A 90 -17.24 24.30 -9.28
C ALA A 90 -18.36 23.52 -9.98
N GLU A 91 -18.21 23.22 -11.27
CA GLU A 91 -19.14 22.37 -12.02
C GLU A 91 -19.16 20.95 -11.45
N MET A 92 -18.00 20.34 -11.17
CA MET A 92 -17.93 19.01 -10.54
C MET A 92 -18.60 18.98 -9.17
N LYS A 93 -18.39 20.01 -8.36
CA LYS A 93 -19.05 20.16 -7.06
C LYS A 93 -20.57 20.27 -7.21
N GLN A 94 -21.03 21.02 -8.22
CA GLN A 94 -22.46 21.21 -8.47
C GLN A 94 -23.14 19.95 -9.01
N PHE A 95 -22.53 19.25 -9.96
CA PHE A 95 -23.14 18.10 -10.64
C PHE A 95 -22.88 16.77 -9.96
N ALA A 96 -21.68 16.58 -9.43
CA ALA A 96 -21.26 15.34 -8.82
C ALA A 96 -21.07 15.47 -7.30
N GLY A 97 -21.25 16.64 -6.68
CA GLY A 97 -21.00 16.80 -5.24
C GLY A 97 -19.53 16.64 -4.84
N VAL A 98 -18.62 16.53 -5.81
CA VAL A 98 -17.19 16.29 -5.59
C VAL A 98 -16.41 17.57 -5.86
N ASP A 99 -15.70 18.06 -4.85
CA ASP A 99 -14.75 19.15 -4.99
C ASP A 99 -13.31 18.58 -5.01
N PRO A 100 -12.63 18.55 -6.17
CA PRO A 100 -11.27 17.99 -6.25
C PRO A 100 -10.26 18.70 -5.36
N SER A 101 -10.53 19.95 -4.95
CA SER A 101 -9.65 20.69 -4.04
C SER A 101 -9.69 20.17 -2.60
N ASN A 102 -10.73 19.41 -2.24
CA ASN A 102 -10.87 18.77 -0.94
C ASN A 102 -10.09 17.44 -0.84
N VAL A 103 -9.51 16.94 -1.93
CA VAL A 103 -8.67 15.73 -1.89
C VAL A 103 -7.29 16.10 -1.35
N ASP A 104 -6.94 15.59 -0.18
CA ASP A 104 -5.62 15.83 0.43
C ASP A 104 -4.54 15.07 -0.35
N TYR A 105 -4.76 13.77 -0.60
CA TYR A 105 -3.82 12.93 -1.33
C TYR A 105 -4.51 11.78 -2.07
N ILE A 106 -3.80 11.27 -3.07
CA ILE A 106 -4.13 10.05 -3.81
C ILE A 106 -2.93 9.09 -3.72
N VAL A 107 -3.21 7.82 -3.50
CA VAL A 107 -2.23 6.74 -3.55
C VAL A 107 -2.63 5.79 -4.66
N VAL A 108 -1.71 5.48 -5.57
CA VAL A 108 -1.88 4.37 -6.51
C VAL A 108 -0.92 3.27 -6.10
N ALA A 109 -1.47 2.11 -5.77
CA ALA A 109 -0.75 0.94 -5.30
C ALA A 109 -0.89 -0.20 -6.30
N VAL A 110 0.20 -0.91 -6.52
CA VAL A 110 0.27 -2.08 -7.38
C VAL A 110 0.95 -3.21 -6.64
N ARG A 111 0.38 -4.40 -6.71
CA ARG A 111 0.90 -5.62 -6.11
C ARG A 111 0.93 -6.77 -7.13
N PHE A 112 2.05 -7.46 -7.17
CA PHE A 112 2.25 -8.74 -7.82
C PHE A 112 2.09 -9.84 -6.80
N ARG A 113 1.19 -10.79 -7.07
CA ARG A 113 1.12 -12.00 -6.25
C ARG A 113 2.37 -12.84 -6.52
N LYS A 114 3.09 -13.23 -5.46
CA LYS A 114 4.25 -14.14 -5.57
C LYS A 114 3.80 -15.46 -6.18
N PRO A 115 4.46 -15.97 -7.24
CA PRO A 115 4.10 -17.25 -7.84
C PRO A 115 4.00 -18.32 -6.76
N THR A 116 2.93 -19.12 -6.78
CA THR A 116 2.90 -20.37 -6.03
C THR A 116 4.02 -21.28 -6.56
N ALA A 117 4.25 -22.43 -5.91
CA ALA A 117 5.30 -23.38 -6.30
C ALA A 117 5.31 -23.76 -7.80
N GLU A 118 4.23 -23.48 -8.53
CA GLU A 118 4.05 -23.76 -9.95
C GLU A 118 4.54 -22.64 -10.90
N LEU A 119 5.13 -21.54 -10.38
CA LEU A 119 5.71 -20.43 -11.18
C LEU A 119 4.72 -19.76 -12.17
N THR A 120 3.42 -19.99 -12.02
CA THR A 120 2.41 -19.39 -12.88
C THR A 120 2.36 -17.88 -12.66
N PHE A 121 2.45 -17.11 -13.75
CA PHE A 121 2.33 -15.66 -13.71
C PHE A 121 0.95 -15.27 -13.19
N MET A 122 0.89 -14.65 -12.01
CA MET A 122 -0.36 -14.23 -11.42
C MET A 122 -0.71 -12.80 -11.81
N LEU A 123 -2.02 -12.53 -11.78
CA LEU A 123 -2.59 -11.28 -12.26
C LEU A 123 -2.13 -10.10 -11.40
N LEU A 124 -1.91 -8.96 -12.06
CA LEU A 124 -1.62 -7.69 -11.41
C LEU A 124 -2.83 -7.28 -10.56
N GLU A 125 -2.59 -6.97 -9.30
CA GLU A 125 -3.58 -6.34 -8.43
C GLU A 125 -3.23 -4.85 -8.33
N PHE A 126 -4.23 -3.98 -8.41
CA PHE A 126 -4.04 -2.54 -8.30
C PHE A 126 -5.14 -1.92 -7.46
N MET A 127 -4.82 -0.78 -6.85
CA MET A 127 -5.72 -0.03 -6.02
C MET A 127 -5.36 1.45 -6.10
N ALA A 128 -6.35 2.31 -6.26
CA ALA A 128 -6.25 3.74 -6.07
C ALA A 128 -7.03 4.13 -4.81
N VAL A 129 -6.41 4.89 -3.91
CA VAL A 129 -7.01 5.39 -2.67
C VAL A 129 -7.00 6.91 -2.71
N ALA A 130 -8.16 7.53 -2.48
CA ALA A 130 -8.28 8.97 -2.30
C ALA A 130 -8.73 9.26 -0.88
N SER A 131 -8.10 10.24 -0.23
CA SER A 131 -8.46 10.72 1.10
C SER A 131 -8.49 12.24 1.13
N GLY A 132 -9.40 12.81 1.92
CA GLY A 132 -9.54 14.25 2.05
C GLY A 132 -10.79 14.67 2.81
N ASP A 133 -11.16 15.94 2.67
CA ASP A 133 -12.34 16.52 3.31
C ASP A 133 -13.63 16.26 2.50
N PHE A 134 -14.03 14.99 2.46
CA PHE A 134 -15.27 14.54 1.84
C PHE A 134 -15.83 13.31 2.57
N SER A 135 -17.13 13.04 2.38
CA SER A 135 -17.77 11.81 2.87
C SER A 135 -17.56 10.67 1.88
N SER A 136 -16.90 9.59 2.34
CA SER A 136 -16.71 8.37 1.55
C SER A 136 -18.03 7.70 1.15
N ASP A 137 -19.03 7.76 2.04
CA ASP A 137 -20.35 7.16 1.81
C ASP A 137 -21.13 7.93 0.74
N SER A 138 -21.06 9.26 0.77
CA SER A 138 -21.62 10.10 -0.29
C SER A 138 -20.95 9.80 -1.63
N MET A 139 -19.63 9.58 -1.63
CA MET A 139 -18.89 9.20 -2.83
C MET A 139 -19.29 7.82 -3.36
N MET A 140 -19.58 6.86 -2.48
CA MET A 140 -20.13 5.55 -2.87
C MET A 140 -21.52 5.69 -3.52
N VAL A 141 -22.40 6.52 -2.96
CA VAL A 141 -23.72 6.80 -3.55
C VAL A 141 -23.55 7.40 -4.95
N LEU A 142 -22.63 8.35 -5.11
CA LEU A 142 -22.31 8.95 -6.41
C LEU A 142 -21.75 7.93 -7.40
N ALA A 143 -20.87 7.04 -6.96
CA ALA A 143 -20.39 5.93 -7.79
C ALA A 143 -21.56 5.07 -8.27
N LYS A 144 -22.50 4.72 -7.37
CA LYS A 144 -23.71 3.95 -7.69
C LYS A 144 -24.58 4.65 -8.73
N MET A 145 -24.80 5.96 -8.58
CA MET A 145 -25.52 6.78 -9.55
C MET A 145 -24.79 6.85 -10.91
N ALA A 146 -23.48 7.11 -10.90
CA ALA A 146 -22.66 7.21 -12.12
C ALA A 146 -22.55 5.88 -12.88
N SER A 147 -22.64 4.76 -12.16
CA SER A 147 -22.72 3.42 -12.74
C SER A 147 -24.09 3.09 -13.34
N GLU A 148 -25.06 4.01 -13.31
CA GLU A 148 -26.46 3.77 -13.70
C GLU A 148 -27.07 2.58 -12.93
N GLY A 149 -26.66 2.37 -11.67
CA GLY A 149 -27.11 1.26 -10.85
C GLY A 149 -26.47 -0.10 -11.18
N LYS A 150 -25.43 -0.14 -12.02
CA LYS A 150 -24.72 -1.38 -12.40
C LYS A 150 -23.74 -1.87 -11.32
N LEU A 151 -23.53 -1.08 -10.27
CA LEU A 151 -22.77 -1.50 -9.09
C LEU A 151 -23.53 -2.56 -8.29
N ARG A 152 -22.96 -3.75 -8.19
CA ARG A 152 -23.44 -4.86 -7.36
C ARG A 152 -22.83 -4.76 -5.97
N ASP A 153 -23.66 -4.83 -4.94
CA ASP A 153 -23.17 -4.77 -3.57
C ASP A 153 -22.64 -6.16 -3.13
N GLU A 154 -21.42 -6.23 -2.61
CA GLU A 154 -20.84 -7.42 -1.98
C GLU A 154 -20.34 -7.07 -0.57
N LYS A 155 -20.72 -7.87 0.43
CA LYS A 155 -20.26 -7.67 1.80
C LYS A 155 -18.92 -8.36 2.05
N TYR A 156 -18.02 -7.68 2.75
CA TYR A 156 -16.77 -8.24 3.25
C TYR A 156 -16.42 -7.59 4.60
N GLY A 157 -16.34 -8.40 5.65
CA GLY A 157 -16.20 -7.88 7.02
C GLY A 157 -17.36 -6.94 7.38
N ALA A 158 -17.02 -5.77 7.91
CA ALA A 158 -18.00 -4.72 8.24
C ALA A 158 -18.31 -3.78 7.05
N LYS A 159 -17.70 -3.97 5.89
CA LYS A 159 -17.81 -3.06 4.73
C LYS A 159 -18.64 -3.68 3.60
N THR A 160 -19.16 -2.80 2.74
CA THR A 160 -19.85 -3.19 1.50
C THR A 160 -19.05 -2.65 0.32
N LEU A 161 -18.56 -3.54 -0.53
CA LEU A 161 -17.93 -3.22 -1.80
C LEU A 161 -19.02 -3.02 -2.86
N GLY A 162 -18.86 -2.01 -3.70
CA GLY A 162 -19.62 -1.89 -4.94
C GLY A 162 -18.79 -2.46 -6.09
N LEU A 163 -19.21 -3.58 -6.67
CA LEU A 163 -18.56 -4.24 -7.79
C LEU A 163 -19.13 -3.76 -9.12
N MET A 164 -18.26 -3.41 -10.07
CA MET A 164 -18.62 -3.08 -11.43
C MET A 164 -17.82 -3.92 -12.42
N THR A 165 -18.50 -4.41 -13.45
CA THR A 165 -17.85 -5.11 -14.56
C THR A 165 -17.62 -4.14 -15.70
N ILE A 166 -16.39 -4.04 -16.19
CA ILE A 166 -16.06 -3.20 -17.34
C ILE A 166 -16.31 -4.03 -18.60
N GLY A 167 -17.51 -3.92 -19.18
CA GLY A 167 -17.97 -4.75 -20.30
C GLY A 167 -16.98 -4.92 -21.46
N PRO A 168 -16.32 -3.86 -21.96
CA PRO A 168 -15.31 -3.98 -23.02
C PRO A 168 -14.08 -4.82 -22.62
N ILE A 169 -13.61 -4.69 -21.38
CA ILE A 169 -12.46 -5.44 -20.85
C ILE A 169 -12.86 -6.88 -20.53
N ALA A 170 -14.06 -7.10 -20.00
CA ALA A 170 -14.58 -8.44 -19.74
C ALA A 170 -14.65 -9.29 -21.02
N LYS A 171 -15.09 -8.70 -22.14
CA LYS A 171 -15.14 -9.39 -23.44
C LYS A 171 -13.76 -9.73 -23.99
N GLU A 172 -12.76 -8.91 -23.72
CA GLU A 172 -11.37 -9.18 -24.13
C GLU A 172 -10.66 -10.14 -23.15
N ALA A 173 -11.06 -10.14 -21.87
CA ALA A 173 -10.57 -11.05 -20.84
C ALA A 173 -10.98 -12.51 -21.08
N GLU A 174 -12.03 -12.76 -21.87
CA GLU A 174 -12.36 -14.10 -22.38
C GLU A 174 -11.25 -14.67 -23.27
N LYS A 175 -10.53 -13.82 -24.00
CA LYS A 175 -9.45 -14.20 -24.92
C LYS A 175 -8.06 -14.10 -24.29
N ASN A 176 -7.88 -13.18 -23.35
CA ASN A 176 -6.63 -12.99 -22.65
C ASN A 176 -6.84 -13.06 -21.12
N PRO A 177 -6.52 -14.20 -20.48
CA PRO A 177 -6.70 -14.39 -19.03
C PRO A 177 -6.03 -13.32 -18.17
N ILE A 178 -4.99 -12.63 -18.66
CA ILE A 178 -4.29 -11.55 -17.95
C ILE A 178 -5.22 -10.35 -17.67
N LEU A 179 -6.24 -10.14 -18.50
CA LEU A 179 -7.19 -9.03 -18.35
C LEU A 179 -8.31 -9.33 -17.34
N LYS A 180 -8.42 -10.57 -16.82
CA LYS A 180 -9.48 -10.94 -15.88
C LYS A 180 -9.47 -10.08 -14.60
N SER A 181 -8.29 -9.74 -14.07
CA SER A 181 -8.21 -8.87 -12.88
C SER A 181 -8.62 -7.42 -13.11
N PHE A 182 -8.72 -6.98 -14.36
CA PHE A 182 -9.17 -5.64 -14.75
C PHE A 182 -10.62 -5.62 -15.26
N SER A 183 -11.24 -6.81 -15.35
CA SER A 183 -12.60 -6.96 -15.87
C SER A 183 -13.66 -6.66 -14.81
N GLU A 184 -13.31 -6.84 -13.54
CA GLU A 184 -14.14 -6.54 -12.38
C GLU A 184 -13.37 -5.62 -11.45
N GLU A 185 -13.84 -4.38 -11.36
CA GLU A 185 -13.34 -3.38 -10.43
C GLU A 185 -14.33 -3.25 -9.30
N ALA A 186 -13.83 -2.95 -8.11
CA ALA A 186 -14.65 -2.62 -6.98
C ALA A 186 -14.32 -1.21 -6.48
N VAL A 187 -15.27 -0.62 -5.77
CA VAL A 187 -15.11 0.60 -4.98
C VAL A 187 -15.55 0.29 -3.56
N VAL A 188 -14.90 0.90 -2.56
CA VAL A 188 -15.25 0.73 -1.14
C VAL A 188 -14.85 1.95 -0.32
N PRO A 189 -15.71 2.45 0.58
CA PRO A 189 -15.29 3.39 1.62
C PRO A 189 -14.40 2.63 2.62
N LEU A 190 -13.12 3.00 2.71
CA LEU A 190 -12.23 2.45 3.73
C LEU A 190 -12.59 3.06 5.08
N ASN A 191 -12.73 4.38 5.18
CA ASN A 191 -13.21 5.05 6.39
C ASN A 191 -14.01 6.31 5.99
N ALA A 192 -14.50 7.08 6.97
CA ALA A 192 -15.39 8.23 6.74
C ALA A 192 -14.90 9.24 5.67
N THR A 193 -13.58 9.37 5.49
CA THR A 193 -12.94 10.34 4.59
C THR A 193 -12.06 9.71 3.52
N THR A 194 -12.10 8.38 3.39
CA THR A 194 -11.19 7.64 2.50
C THR A 194 -11.97 6.63 1.68
N ILE A 195 -11.81 6.69 0.36
CA ILE A 195 -12.40 5.75 -0.58
C ILE A 195 -11.31 5.07 -1.41
N ALA A 196 -11.50 3.79 -1.71
CA ALA A 196 -10.59 3.02 -2.54
C ALA A 196 -11.32 2.40 -3.73
N VAL A 197 -10.64 2.32 -4.86
CA VAL A 197 -11.10 1.70 -6.11
C VAL A 197 -10.01 0.79 -6.63
N GLY A 198 -10.35 -0.37 -7.17
CA GLY A 198 -9.40 -1.27 -7.82
C GLY A 198 -9.87 -2.71 -7.78
N SER A 199 -8.92 -3.65 -7.89
CA SER A 199 -9.25 -5.06 -7.95
C SER A 199 -9.89 -5.54 -6.63
N THR A 200 -10.96 -6.34 -6.74
CA THR A 200 -11.73 -6.83 -5.59
C THR A 200 -10.84 -7.49 -4.52
N ALA A 201 -9.84 -8.27 -4.96
CA ALA A 201 -8.91 -8.94 -4.04
C ALA A 201 -8.03 -7.95 -3.25
N TYR A 202 -7.58 -6.87 -3.89
CA TYR A 202 -6.72 -5.89 -3.22
C TYR A 202 -7.52 -4.99 -2.28
N LEU A 203 -8.74 -4.63 -2.65
CA LEU A 203 -9.65 -3.89 -1.78
C LEU A 203 -10.04 -4.69 -0.54
N LYS A 204 -10.26 -6.01 -0.65
CA LYS A 204 -10.45 -6.89 0.51
C LYS A 204 -9.23 -6.88 1.42
N ALA A 205 -8.02 -6.93 0.85
CA ALA A 205 -6.79 -6.79 1.63
C ALA A 205 -6.67 -5.41 2.29
N ALA A 206 -7.19 -4.35 1.67
CA ALA A 206 -7.20 -3.01 2.25
C ALA A 206 -8.18 -2.87 3.42
N ILE A 207 -9.33 -3.54 3.36
CA ILE A 207 -10.27 -3.64 4.47
C ILE A 207 -9.64 -4.42 5.62
N ASP A 208 -9.03 -5.58 5.33
CA ASP A 208 -8.30 -6.37 6.33
C ASP A 208 -7.21 -5.51 7.00
N ALA A 209 -6.43 -4.79 6.18
CA ALA A 209 -5.41 -3.88 6.67
C ALA A 209 -6.03 -2.83 7.58
N GLU A 210 -7.04 -2.07 7.15
CA GLU A 210 -7.71 -1.04 7.97
C GLU A 210 -8.08 -1.55 9.37
N GLU A 211 -8.69 -2.74 9.45
CA GLU A 211 -9.10 -3.41 10.69
C GLU A 211 -7.93 -3.92 11.56
N GLY A 212 -6.69 -3.83 11.06
CA GLY A 212 -5.48 -4.33 11.73
C GLY A 212 -5.20 -5.80 11.48
N ASN A 213 -6.02 -6.47 10.66
CA ASN A 213 -5.85 -7.86 10.30
C ASN A 213 -4.75 -8.02 9.22
N LYS A 214 -4.02 -9.13 9.26
CA LYS A 214 -3.01 -9.51 8.26
C LYS A 214 -1.84 -8.53 8.08
N ARG A 215 -1.64 -7.59 9.01
CA ARG A 215 -0.46 -6.72 9.01
C ARG A 215 0.72 -7.45 9.61
N ILE A 216 1.86 -7.45 8.94
CA ILE A 216 3.09 -8.01 9.50
C ILE A 216 3.56 -7.18 10.71
N SER A 217 3.20 -7.61 11.91
CA SER A 217 3.54 -6.96 13.18
C SER A 217 4.81 -7.53 13.82
N SER A 218 5.64 -6.65 14.38
CA SER A 218 6.80 -7.04 15.19
C SER A 218 6.37 -7.57 16.57
N GLU A 219 5.23 -7.14 17.09
CA GLU A 219 4.65 -7.56 18.37
C GLU A 219 4.16 -9.01 18.29
N GLN A 220 3.39 -9.34 17.25
CA GLN A 220 2.99 -10.73 16.96
C GLN A 220 4.21 -11.62 16.71
N GLY A 221 5.23 -11.08 16.03
CA GLY A 221 6.51 -11.75 15.85
C GLY A 221 7.22 -12.03 17.16
N LYS A 222 7.24 -11.06 18.08
CA LYS A 222 7.78 -11.22 19.44
C LYS A 222 7.03 -12.33 20.18
N GLU A 223 5.70 -12.30 20.18
CA GLU A 223 4.89 -13.33 20.84
C GLU A 223 5.19 -14.73 20.30
N LEU A 224 5.20 -14.91 18.97
CA LEU A 224 5.56 -16.18 18.34
C LEU A 224 6.98 -16.61 18.72
N PHE A 225 7.93 -15.68 18.77
CA PHE A 225 9.31 -15.95 19.13
C PHE A 225 9.45 -16.45 20.58
N MET A 226 8.66 -15.88 21.50
CA MET A 226 8.69 -16.22 22.94
C MET A 226 7.85 -17.46 23.30
N THR A 227 6.77 -17.73 22.57
CA THR A 227 5.84 -18.83 22.90
C THR A 227 6.33 -20.19 22.41
N ARG A 228 5.72 -21.27 22.90
CA ARG A 228 6.03 -22.64 22.43
C ARG A 228 5.70 -22.89 20.96
N LYS A 229 4.84 -22.05 20.36
CA LYS A 229 4.45 -22.16 18.96
C LYS A 229 5.63 -21.91 18.03
N GLY A 230 6.31 -20.76 18.18
CA GLY A 230 7.55 -20.47 17.46
C GLY A 230 8.81 -21.00 18.16
N ASN A 231 8.78 -21.14 19.49
CA ASN A 231 9.84 -21.67 20.36
C ASN A 231 11.25 -21.26 19.94
N CYS A 232 11.42 -19.98 19.58
CA CYS A 232 12.69 -19.43 19.09
C CYS A 232 13.58 -19.05 20.28
N ILE A 233 12.97 -18.49 21.34
CA ILE A 233 13.61 -18.09 22.59
C ILE A 233 14.42 -19.20 23.24
N PHE A 234 14.01 -20.47 23.09
CA PHE A 234 14.71 -21.61 23.69
C PHE A 234 16.19 -21.65 23.26
N CYS A 235 16.48 -21.37 22.00
CA CYS A 235 17.85 -21.32 21.48
C CYS A 235 18.39 -19.89 21.42
N HIS A 236 17.59 -18.94 20.92
CA HIS A 236 18.08 -17.60 20.58
C HIS A 236 18.04 -16.60 21.74
N GLY A 237 17.35 -16.91 22.83
CA GLY A 237 17.20 -16.00 23.99
C GLY A 237 16.33 -14.78 23.66
N GLU A 238 15.88 -14.06 24.69
CA GLU A 238 14.92 -12.94 24.52
C GLU A 238 15.47 -11.83 23.62
N THR A 239 16.78 -11.57 23.68
CA THR A 239 17.46 -10.52 22.92
C THR A 239 18.02 -10.99 21.58
N GLY A 240 17.90 -12.27 21.25
CA GLY A 240 18.46 -12.84 20.02
C GLY A 240 19.96 -13.11 20.05
N THR A 241 20.64 -12.89 21.18
CA THR A 241 22.09 -13.08 21.36
C THR A 241 22.49 -14.53 21.70
N GLY A 242 21.51 -15.45 21.76
CA GLY A 242 21.68 -16.82 22.22
C GLY A 242 21.23 -17.00 23.67
N ASN A 243 20.45 -18.05 23.94
CA ASN A 243 19.99 -18.38 25.28
C ASN A 243 21.10 -19.10 26.07
N LYS A 244 21.78 -18.34 26.95
CA LYS A 244 22.93 -18.82 27.74
C LYS A 244 22.65 -20.09 28.53
N GLU A 245 21.44 -20.28 29.05
CA GLU A 245 21.05 -21.46 29.84
C GLU A 245 21.02 -22.74 29.00
N ASN A 246 20.71 -22.61 27.70
CA ASN A 246 20.56 -23.73 26.80
C ASN A 246 21.78 -23.96 25.90
N LEU A 247 22.74 -23.01 25.82
CA LEU A 247 23.89 -23.11 24.92
C LEU A 247 24.65 -24.43 25.04
N ALA A 248 24.85 -24.94 26.27
CA ALA A 248 25.56 -26.19 26.52
C ALA A 248 24.84 -27.43 25.96
N ARG A 249 23.53 -27.33 25.71
CA ARG A 249 22.68 -28.41 25.15
C ARG A 249 22.58 -28.34 23.63
N LEU A 250 23.11 -27.28 23.01
CA LEU A 250 23.00 -27.07 21.56
C LEU A 250 24.25 -27.59 20.86
N ARG A 251 24.07 -28.25 19.71
CA ARG A 251 25.18 -28.71 18.87
C ARG A 251 26.06 -27.55 18.36
N ARG A 252 25.46 -26.37 18.18
CA ARG A 252 26.15 -25.15 17.74
C ARG A 252 25.50 -23.95 18.40
N VAL A 253 26.32 -22.97 18.79
CA VAL A 253 25.83 -21.66 19.26
C VAL A 253 25.02 -20.99 18.15
N PRO A 254 23.78 -20.54 18.43
CA PRO A 254 22.97 -19.80 17.47
C PRO A 254 23.65 -18.50 17.03
N ALA A 255 23.35 -18.07 15.81
CA ALA A 255 23.83 -16.77 15.33
C ALA A 255 23.21 -15.63 16.16
N ASP A 256 24.00 -14.61 16.47
CA ASP A 256 23.55 -13.40 17.15
C ASP A 256 22.64 -12.59 16.22
N LEU A 257 21.34 -12.60 16.51
CA LEU A 257 20.29 -11.91 15.75
C LEU A 257 20.30 -10.39 15.98
N SER A 258 21.01 -9.90 17.00
CA SER A 258 21.17 -8.46 17.28
C SER A 258 22.38 -7.83 16.57
N ASP A 259 23.20 -8.63 15.87
CA ASP A 259 24.39 -8.16 15.17
C ASP A 259 24.04 -7.22 13.99
N HIS A 260 24.25 -5.93 14.22
CA HIS A 260 24.03 -4.84 13.26
C HIS A 260 24.92 -4.92 12.01
N LYS A 261 26.03 -5.68 12.03
CA LYS A 261 26.90 -5.87 10.85
C LYS A 261 26.47 -7.05 10.01
N ARG A 262 25.87 -8.07 10.63
CA ARG A 262 25.42 -9.29 9.95
C ARG A 262 24.01 -9.17 9.39
N MET A 263 23.09 -8.63 10.17
CA MET A 263 21.67 -8.61 9.79
C MET A 263 21.41 -7.88 8.46
N PRO A 264 21.97 -6.69 8.18
CA PRO A 264 21.75 -6.01 6.90
C PRO A 264 22.21 -6.79 5.65
N LYS A 265 23.10 -7.79 5.81
CA LYS A 265 23.60 -8.61 4.70
C LYS A 265 22.66 -9.75 4.30
N LEU A 266 21.74 -10.13 5.19
CA LEU A 266 20.72 -11.13 4.90
C LEU A 266 19.55 -10.42 4.21
N SER A 267 18.97 -11.03 3.17
CA SER A 267 17.68 -10.56 2.65
C SER A 267 16.54 -11.06 3.55
N ASP A 268 15.39 -10.38 3.52
CA ASP A 268 14.23 -10.84 4.28
C ASP A 268 13.77 -12.25 3.83
N GLY A 269 13.88 -12.53 2.52
CA GLY A 269 13.63 -13.85 1.96
C GLY A 269 14.61 -14.92 2.47
N GLU A 270 15.87 -14.58 2.70
CA GLU A 270 16.84 -15.50 3.29
C GLU A 270 16.50 -15.82 4.76
N ILE A 271 16.12 -14.82 5.55
CA ILE A 271 15.66 -15.01 6.94
C ILE A 271 14.40 -15.89 6.95
N PHE A 272 13.43 -15.56 6.10
CA PHE A 272 12.20 -16.33 5.93
C PHE A 272 12.48 -17.80 5.56
N TRP A 273 13.39 -18.03 4.62
CA TRP A 273 13.77 -19.38 4.20
C TRP A 273 14.42 -20.17 5.34
N LYS A 274 15.33 -19.56 6.11
CA LYS A 274 15.95 -20.21 7.29
C LYS A 274 14.94 -20.53 8.38
N ILE A 275 13.96 -19.66 8.63
CA ILE A 275 12.86 -19.94 9.56
C ILE A 275 12.00 -21.09 9.02
N THR A 276 11.66 -21.05 7.75
CA THR A 276 10.79 -22.05 7.10
C THR A 276 11.46 -23.42 7.14
N LYS A 277 12.62 -23.57 6.51
CA LYS A 277 13.29 -24.88 6.31
C LYS A 277 14.11 -25.33 7.51
N GLY A 278 14.48 -24.42 8.40
CA GLY A 278 15.48 -24.68 9.43
C GLY A 278 16.87 -24.86 8.83
N ILE A 279 17.80 -25.29 9.67
CA ILE A 279 19.17 -25.63 9.29
C ILE A 279 19.41 -27.05 9.80
N PRO A 280 19.60 -28.06 8.92
CA PRO A 280 19.71 -29.45 9.30
C PRO A 280 20.65 -29.72 10.49
N GLY A 281 20.11 -30.32 11.54
CA GLY A 281 20.82 -30.62 12.79
C GLY A 281 21.25 -29.41 13.63
N ILE A 282 20.87 -28.18 13.28
CA ILE A 282 21.20 -26.95 14.03
C ILE A 282 19.93 -26.21 14.45
N MET A 283 19.03 -25.97 13.51
CA MET A 283 17.78 -25.22 13.72
C MET A 283 16.61 -26.03 13.15
N PRO A 284 15.54 -26.28 13.91
CA PRO A 284 14.38 -26.99 13.41
C PRO A 284 13.59 -26.16 12.38
N SER A 285 12.93 -26.86 11.45
CA SER A 285 11.98 -26.27 10.50
C SER A 285 10.76 -25.67 11.24
N ARG A 286 10.20 -24.58 10.69
CA ARG A 286 8.94 -23.97 11.13
C ARG A 286 7.90 -23.94 10.02
N GLU A 287 7.91 -24.93 9.13
CA GLU A 287 6.88 -25.13 8.09
C GLU A 287 5.46 -25.27 8.66
N LYS A 288 5.31 -25.71 9.91
CA LYS A 288 4.01 -25.81 10.61
C LYS A 288 3.38 -24.46 10.95
N LEU A 289 4.16 -23.38 10.99
CA LEU A 289 3.60 -22.02 11.11
C LEU A 289 2.96 -21.62 9.78
N THR A 290 2.01 -20.69 9.82
CA THR A 290 1.52 -20.09 8.56
C THR A 290 2.63 -19.23 7.93
N GLU A 291 2.49 -18.91 6.64
CA GLU A 291 3.43 -17.99 5.98
C GLU A 291 3.45 -16.62 6.68
N GLU A 292 2.29 -16.10 7.02
CA GLU A 292 2.12 -14.82 7.74
C GLU A 292 2.84 -14.84 9.10
N GLU A 293 2.68 -15.90 9.88
CA GLU A 293 3.38 -16.09 11.15
C GLU A 293 4.90 -16.08 11.01
N ARG A 294 5.42 -16.69 9.93
CA ARG A 294 6.84 -16.64 9.62
C ARG A 294 7.30 -15.24 9.21
N TRP A 295 6.47 -14.47 8.51
CA TRP A 295 6.77 -13.07 8.20
C TRP A 295 6.75 -12.17 9.44
N HIS A 296 5.85 -12.38 10.39
CA HIS A 296 5.90 -11.71 11.71
C HIS A 296 7.24 -11.96 12.41
N LEU A 297 7.70 -13.22 12.40
CA LEU A 297 9.01 -13.58 12.96
C LEU A 297 10.17 -12.86 12.24
N VAL A 298 10.15 -12.77 10.91
CA VAL A 298 11.17 -12.02 10.14
C VAL A 298 11.21 -10.56 10.59
N ASN A 299 10.05 -9.91 10.70
CA ASN A 299 9.96 -8.50 11.10
C ASN A 299 10.47 -8.28 12.54
N PHE A 300 10.14 -9.18 13.47
CA PHE A 300 10.68 -9.14 14.83
C PHE A 300 12.20 -9.39 14.86
N VAL A 301 12.69 -10.40 14.14
CA VAL A 301 14.14 -10.68 14.08
C VAL A 301 14.92 -9.49 13.50
N ARG A 302 14.34 -8.75 12.55
CA ARG A 302 14.90 -7.49 12.04
C ARG A 302 14.98 -6.41 13.11
N SER A 303 13.97 -6.30 13.97
CA SER A 303 13.93 -5.25 15.00
C SER A 303 14.98 -5.45 16.08
N LEU A 304 15.42 -6.70 16.33
CA LEU A 304 16.49 -7.01 17.30
C LEU A 304 17.85 -6.40 16.95
N ALA A 305 18.12 -6.13 15.66
CA ALA A 305 19.38 -5.54 15.19
C ALA A 305 19.30 -4.03 14.95
N LYS A 306 18.13 -3.40 15.17
CA LYS A 306 18.02 -1.95 15.08
C LYS A 306 18.66 -1.34 16.34
N GLU A 307 19.57 -0.39 16.14
CA GLU A 307 20.12 0.38 17.26
C GLU A 307 18.99 1.10 17.99
N LYS A 308 18.98 1.05 19.33
CA LYS A 308 18.14 1.97 20.11
C LYS A 308 18.60 3.40 19.77
N PRO A 309 17.68 4.36 19.54
CA PRO A 309 18.07 5.75 19.37
C PRO A 309 18.94 6.16 20.56
N LYS A 310 20.08 6.81 20.29
CA LYS A 310 20.85 7.45 21.36
C LYS A 310 19.92 8.47 22.03
N ALA A 311 19.64 8.25 23.30
CA ALA A 311 18.94 9.21 24.15
C ALA A 311 19.77 10.49 24.31
#